data_AF-A0A1G8FT35-F1
#
_entry.id   AF-A0A1G8FT35-F1
#
_cell.length_a   1.000
_cell.length_b   1.000
_cell.length_c   1.000
_cell.angle_alpha   90.00
_cell.angle_beta   90.00
_cell.angle_gamma   90.00
#
_symmetry.space_group_name_H-M   'P 1'
#
loop_
_entity.id
_entity.type
_entity.pdbx_description
1 polymer ?
#
loop_
_entity_poly.entity_id
_entity_poly.type
_entity_poly.pdbx_seq_one_letter_code
_entity_poly.pdbx_strand_id
1 'polypeptide(L)'
;MLKYYRQGLTETWIEQLYKQNGILTPQDLSIKNLTRIFSVFLLPTFGPTRSTEQDGIRVILMTEGLNKSEFKKRFFHELCHMLRHEGDQFMMPHTWREFLEMDAKRFTSLAMMPFLHAERIRAI
;
A
#
# COMPACT_ATOMS: atom_id res chain seq x y z
N MET A 1 21.08 -15.29 6.95
CA MET A 1 20.56 -14.92 5.62
C MET A 1 20.40 -13.41 5.43
N LEU A 2 20.03 -12.62 6.45
CA LEU A 2 19.86 -11.15 6.32
C LEU A 2 21.12 -10.30 6.59
N LYS A 3 22.24 -10.90 7.02
CA LYS A 3 23.49 -10.20 7.42
C LYS A 3 24.04 -9.23 6.35
N TYR A 4 23.82 -9.50 5.07
CA TYR A 4 24.30 -8.69 3.95
C TYR A 4 23.17 -7.99 3.19
N TYR A 5 21.92 -8.18 3.61
CA TYR A 5 20.79 -7.56 2.95
C TYR A 5 20.75 -6.08 3.33
N ARG A 6 20.60 -5.22 2.32
CA ARG A 6 20.38 -3.79 2.50
C ARG A 6 19.02 -3.44 1.92
N GLN A 7 18.25 -2.70 2.71
CA GLN A 7 16.94 -2.23 2.29
C GLN A 7 17.08 -1.29 1.08
N GLY A 8 16.23 -1.51 0.08
CA GLY A 8 16.07 -0.60 -1.04
C GLY A 8 15.28 0.66 -0.65
N LEU A 9 15.25 1.63 -1.55
CA LEU A 9 14.61 2.93 -1.31
C LEU A 9 13.12 2.80 -0.95
N THR A 10 12.36 1.96 -1.66
CA THR A 10 10.93 1.72 -1.37
C THR A 10 10.73 1.12 0.02
N GLU A 11 11.62 0.21 0.45
CA GLU A 11 11.53 -0.45 1.75
C GLU A 11 11.79 0.54 2.88
N THR A 12 12.87 1.31 2.77
CA THR A 12 13.20 2.36 3.73
C THR A 12 12.11 3.43 3.80
N TRP A 13 11.51 3.80 2.67
CA TRP A 13 10.41 4.76 2.62
C TRP A 13 9.16 4.22 3.35
N ILE A 14 8.76 2.97 3.08
CA ILE A 14 7.64 2.31 3.78
C ILE A 14 7.89 2.29 5.29
N GLU A 15 9.10 1.93 5.72
CA GLU A 15 9.43 1.91 7.14
C GLU A 15 9.33 3.28 7.80
N GLN A 16 9.83 4.32 7.15
CA GLN A 16 9.74 5.68 7.68
C GLN A 16 8.29 6.13 7.78
N LEU A 17 7.50 5.91 6.72
CA LEU A 17 6.06 6.19 6.70
C LEU A 17 5.35 5.49 7.86
N TYR A 18 5.61 4.20 8.06
CA TYR A 18 4.96 3.41 9.11
C TYR A 18 5.39 3.85 10.50
N LYS A 19 6.69 4.06 10.73
CA LYS A 19 7.20 4.56 12.02
C LYS A 19 6.61 5.94 12.37
N GLN A 20 6.54 6.86 11.42
CA GLN A 20 5.97 8.20 11.61
C GLN A 20 4.48 8.17 11.97
N ASN A 21 3.75 7.17 11.48
CA ASN A 21 2.31 7.00 11.74
C ASN A 21 2.01 5.98 12.85
N GLY A 22 3.02 5.53 13.61
CA GLY A 22 2.84 4.59 14.72
C GLY A 22 2.45 3.17 14.32
N ILE A 23 2.72 2.75 13.08
CA ILE A 23 2.52 1.38 12.58
C ILE A 23 3.79 0.58 12.88
N LEU A 24 3.81 -0.13 14.02
CA LEU A 24 5.03 -0.75 14.56
C LEU A 24 4.95 -2.28 14.69
N THR A 25 3.75 -2.84 14.54
CA THR A 25 3.46 -4.26 14.69
C THR A 25 2.67 -4.79 13.49
N PRO A 26 2.72 -6.12 13.22
CA PRO A 26 1.88 -6.73 12.19
C PRO A 26 0.38 -6.48 12.38
N GLN A 27 -0.09 -6.34 13.63
CA GLN A 27 -1.48 -6.05 13.97
C GLN A 27 -1.91 -4.65 13.49
N ASP A 28 -0.98 -3.69 13.47
CA ASP A 28 -1.22 -2.34 12.97
C ASP A 28 -1.50 -2.31 11.46
N LEU A 29 -1.12 -3.37 10.71
CA LEU A 29 -1.39 -3.51 9.28
C LEU A 29 -2.81 -4.01 8.96
N SER A 30 -3.71 -4.03 9.95
CA SER A 30 -5.12 -4.28 9.66
C SER A 30 -5.68 -3.19 8.75
N ILE A 31 -6.47 -3.58 7.75
CA ILE A 31 -7.03 -2.64 6.76
C ILE A 31 -7.82 -1.53 7.45
N LYS A 32 -8.60 -1.86 8.48
CA LYS A 32 -9.34 -0.90 9.31
C LYS A 32 -8.43 0.14 9.97
N ASN A 33 -7.24 -0.26 10.42
CA ASN A 33 -6.31 0.65 11.04
C ASN A 33 -5.66 1.56 9.99
N LEU A 34 -5.26 1.00 8.85
CA LEU A 34 -4.62 1.75 7.76
C LEU A 34 -5.58 2.77 7.13
N THR A 35 -6.84 2.41 6.91
CA THR A 35 -7.85 3.35 6.41
C THR A 35 -8.06 4.53 7.36
N ARG A 36 -8.03 4.29 8.68
CA ARG A 36 -8.11 5.33 9.69
C ARG A 36 -6.88 6.24 9.71
N ILE A 37 -5.68 5.66 9.71
CA ILE A 37 -4.41 6.41 9.77
C ILE A 37 -4.26 7.30 8.54
N PHE A 38 -4.53 6.76 7.36
CA PHE A 38 -4.34 7.47 6.09
C PHE A 38 -5.58 8.23 5.61
N SER A 39 -6.64 8.31 6.43
CA SER A 39 -7.91 8.99 6.11
C SER A 39 -8.49 8.55 4.76
N VAL A 40 -8.57 7.23 4.54
CA VAL A 40 -9.06 6.60 3.32
C VAL A 40 -10.43 5.97 3.56
N PHE A 41 -11.42 6.34 2.77
CA PHE A 41 -12.70 5.63 2.70
C PHE A 41 -12.56 4.39 1.83
N LEU A 42 -13.04 3.25 2.33
CA LEU A 42 -13.06 1.99 1.59
C LEU A 42 -14.51 1.64 1.27
N LEU A 43 -14.89 1.71 0.00
CA LEU A 43 -16.26 1.50 -0.46
C LEU A 43 -16.31 0.31 -1.44
N PRO A 44 -17.38 -0.50 -1.43
CA PRO A 44 -17.54 -1.58 -2.40
C PRO A 44 -17.86 -1.03 -3.80
N THR A 45 -17.53 -1.80 -4.83
CA THR A 45 -17.94 -1.55 -6.22
C THR A 45 -18.16 -2.84 -6.99
N PHE A 46 -19.06 -2.80 -7.97
CA PHE A 46 -19.24 -3.86 -8.97
C PHE A 46 -18.19 -3.78 -10.09
N GLY A 47 -17.41 -2.70 -10.15
CA GLY A 47 -16.36 -2.47 -11.14
C GLY A 47 -14.97 -2.94 -10.70
N PRO A 48 -13.93 -2.60 -11.49
CA PRO A 48 -12.55 -2.84 -11.09
C PRO A 48 -12.18 -2.03 -9.85
N THR A 49 -11.26 -2.59 -9.07
CA THR A 49 -10.69 -1.92 -7.90
C THR A 49 -9.88 -0.71 -8.37
N ARG A 50 -10.04 0.43 -7.70
CA ARG A 50 -9.33 1.67 -8.03
C ARG A 50 -9.31 2.64 -6.85
N SER A 51 -8.33 3.51 -6.83
CA SER A 51 -8.21 4.64 -5.91
C SER A 51 -8.54 5.95 -6.62
N THR A 52 -9.09 6.90 -5.88
CA THR A 52 -9.32 8.26 -6.35
C THR A 52 -9.19 9.24 -5.20
N GLU A 53 -8.59 10.39 -5.46
CA GLU A 53 -8.52 11.51 -4.53
C GLU A 53 -9.14 12.73 -5.18
N GLN A 54 -10.14 13.31 -4.53
CA GLN A 54 -10.78 14.54 -4.98
C GLN A 54 -11.01 15.44 -3.76
N ASP A 55 -10.58 16.70 -3.85
CA ASP A 55 -10.75 17.70 -2.78
C ASP A 55 -10.22 17.24 -1.41
N GLY A 56 -9.11 16.49 -1.41
CA GLY A 56 -8.50 15.91 -0.21
C GLY A 56 -9.24 14.68 0.36
N ILE A 57 -10.34 14.27 -0.27
CA ILE A 57 -11.08 13.06 0.10
C ILE A 57 -10.50 11.87 -0.67
N ARG A 58 -9.94 10.92 0.08
CA ARG A 58 -9.33 9.70 -0.46
C ARG A 58 -10.32 8.55 -0.38
N VAL A 59 -10.66 7.97 -1.53
CA VAL A 59 -11.52 6.79 -1.63
C VAL A 59 -10.82 5.66 -2.38
N ILE A 60 -10.87 4.45 -1.82
CA ILE A 60 -10.59 3.21 -2.53
C ILE A 60 -11.92 2.51 -2.79
N LEU A 61 -12.23 2.31 -4.07
CA LEU A 61 -13.35 1.50 -4.54
C LEU A 61 -12.83 0.06 -4.69
N MET A 62 -13.38 -0.85 -3.91
CA MET A 62 -12.94 -2.25 -3.83
C MET A 62 -13.95 -3.17 -4.49
N THR A 63 -13.48 -4.01 -5.41
CA THR A 63 -14.35 -4.98 -6.10
C THR A 63 -14.94 -5.98 -5.09
N GLU A 64 -16.24 -6.24 -5.20
CA GLU A 64 -16.91 -7.24 -4.36
C GLU A 64 -16.52 -8.69 -4.73
N GLY A 65 -16.70 -9.61 -3.78
CA GLY A 65 -16.46 -11.05 -4.02
C GLY A 65 -15.00 -11.48 -4.05
N LEU A 66 -14.05 -10.60 -3.74
CA LEU A 66 -12.63 -10.96 -3.64
C LEU A 66 -12.37 -11.85 -2.43
N ASN A 67 -11.52 -12.86 -2.59
CA ASN A 67 -11.00 -13.61 -1.45
C ASN A 67 -10.09 -12.73 -0.58
N LYS A 68 -9.86 -13.14 0.67
CA LYS A 68 -9.11 -12.35 1.66
C LYS A 68 -7.70 -11.96 1.21
N SER A 69 -7.00 -12.84 0.51
CA SER A 69 -5.63 -12.59 0.03
C SER A 69 -5.63 -11.54 -1.07
N GLU A 70 -6.51 -11.70 -2.05
CA GLU A 70 -6.66 -10.77 -3.17
C GLU A 70 -7.14 -9.40 -2.71
N PHE A 71 -8.13 -9.36 -1.82
CA PHE A 71 -8.61 -8.13 -1.20
C PHE A 71 -7.47 -7.35 -0.54
N LYS A 72 -6.63 -8.06 0.24
CA LYS A 72 -5.48 -7.43 0.90
C LYS A 72 -4.48 -6.90 -0.13
N LYS A 73 -4.09 -7.70 -1.12
CA LYS A 73 -3.14 -7.27 -2.17
C LYS A 73 -3.64 -6.02 -2.90
N ARG A 74 -4.90 -6.03 -3.33
CA ARG A 74 -5.50 -4.87 -4.04
C ARG A 74 -5.60 -3.65 -3.15
N PHE A 75 -5.93 -3.80 -1.87
CA PHE A 75 -5.94 -2.67 -0.94
C PHE A 75 -4.56 -2.01 -0.85
N PHE A 76 -3.48 -2.77 -0.67
CA PHE A 76 -2.13 -2.21 -0.59
C PHE A 76 -1.64 -1.64 -1.93
N HIS A 77 -2.07 -2.20 -3.05
CA HIS A 77 -1.80 -1.66 -4.38
C HIS A 77 -2.41 -0.27 -4.55
N GLU A 78 -3.72 -0.13 -4.28
CA GLU A 78 -4.41 1.16 -4.34
C GLU A 78 -3.90 2.15 -3.30
N LEU A 79 -3.53 1.69 -2.11
CA LEU A 79 -2.91 2.53 -1.10
C LEU A 79 -1.57 3.11 -1.59
N CYS A 80 -0.80 2.37 -2.41
CA CYS A 80 0.41 2.90 -3.04
C CYS A 80 0.09 4.11 -3.91
N HIS A 81 -0.91 3.98 -4.80
CA HIS A 81 -1.32 5.06 -5.67
C HIS A 81 -1.67 6.32 -4.88
N MET A 82 -2.37 6.19 -3.75
CA MET A 82 -2.74 7.34 -2.93
C MET A 82 -1.58 7.97 -2.13
N LEU A 83 -0.64 7.16 -1.67
CA LEU A 83 0.42 7.64 -0.77
C LEU A 83 1.69 8.09 -1.49
N ARG A 84 1.88 7.63 -2.73
CA ARG A 84 3.18 7.73 -3.40
C ARG A 84 3.12 8.24 -4.83
N HIS A 85 1.96 8.10 -5.50
CA HIS A 85 1.82 8.54 -6.88
C HIS A 85 0.98 9.82 -6.92
N GLU A 86 1.37 10.75 -7.80
CA GLU A 86 0.61 11.97 -8.07
C GLU A 86 0.21 12.01 -9.55
N GLY A 87 -0.93 12.63 -9.81
CA GLY A 87 -1.45 12.91 -11.14
C GLY A 87 -2.59 11.98 -11.58
N ASP A 88 -3.28 12.40 -12.64
CA ASP A 88 -4.37 11.65 -13.24
C ASP A 88 -3.80 10.57 -14.18
N GLN A 89 -3.99 9.29 -13.81
CA GLN A 89 -3.53 8.16 -14.60
C GLN A 89 -4.02 8.22 -16.05
N PHE A 90 -5.22 8.74 -16.32
CA PHE A 90 -5.76 8.82 -17.69
C PHE A 90 -5.05 9.87 -18.55
N MET A 91 -4.40 10.85 -17.93
CA MET A 91 -3.67 11.93 -18.61
C MET A 91 -2.17 11.64 -18.73
N MET A 92 -1.69 10.53 -18.17
CA MET A 92 -0.27 10.16 -18.18
C MET A 92 0.14 9.38 -19.43
N PRO A 93 1.37 9.60 -19.94
CA PRO A 93 1.97 8.75 -20.97
C PRO A 93 1.95 7.27 -20.56
N HIS A 94 1.78 6.37 -21.54
CA HIS A 94 1.69 4.93 -21.30
C HIS A 94 2.85 4.37 -20.48
N THR A 95 4.09 4.72 -20.85
CA THR A 95 5.30 4.24 -20.17
C THR A 95 5.38 4.71 -18.72
N TRP A 96 4.85 5.90 -18.41
CA TRP A 96 4.78 6.39 -17.05
C TRP A 96 3.76 5.61 -16.22
N ARG A 97 2.59 5.32 -16.79
CA ARG A 97 1.61 4.45 -16.15
C ARG A 97 2.19 3.06 -15.83
N GLU A 98 2.87 2.44 -16.79
CA GLU A 98 3.51 1.14 -16.57
C GLU A 98 4.52 1.18 -15.42
N PHE A 99 5.30 2.25 -15.34
CA PHE A 99 6.23 2.45 -14.23
C PHE A 99 5.52 2.53 -12.87
N LEU A 100 4.44 3.32 -12.77
CA LEU A 100 3.67 3.44 -11.52
C LEU A 100 3.00 2.12 -11.12
N GLU A 101 2.48 1.36 -12.08
CA GLU A 101 1.91 0.03 -11.84
C GLU A 101 2.97 -0.98 -11.35
N MET A 102 4.18 -0.90 -11.90
CA MET A 102 5.32 -1.72 -11.44
C MET A 102 5.75 -1.33 -10.01
N ASP A 103 5.82 -0.04 -9.70
CA ASP A 103 6.15 0.42 -8.34
C ASP A 103 5.06 0.01 -7.35
N ALA A 104 3.77 0.17 -7.69
CA ALA A 104 2.65 -0.25 -6.86
C ALA A 104 2.67 -1.76 -6.55
N LYS A 105 3.02 -2.60 -7.54
CA LYS A 105 3.22 -4.05 -7.33
C LYS A 105 4.38 -4.34 -6.37
N ARG A 106 5.50 -3.64 -6.51
CA ARG A 106 6.65 -3.77 -5.61
C ARG A 106 6.29 -3.32 -4.20
N PHE A 107 5.69 -2.12 -4.07
CA PHE A 107 5.21 -1.56 -2.83
C PHE A 107 4.29 -2.52 -2.09
N THR A 108 3.32 -3.12 -2.78
CA THR A 108 2.33 -4.04 -2.18
C THR A 108 3.01 -5.13 -1.36
N SER A 109 4.03 -5.79 -1.93
CA SER A 109 4.74 -6.88 -1.27
C SER A 109 5.48 -6.40 -0.01
N LEU A 110 6.14 -5.25 -0.11
CA LEU A 110 6.95 -4.67 0.96
C LEU A 110 6.10 -4.07 2.08
N ALA A 111 4.97 -3.46 1.74
CA ALA A 111 4.05 -2.80 2.65
C ALA A 111 3.21 -3.81 3.45
N MET A 112 2.92 -4.98 2.85
CA MET A 112 2.23 -6.09 3.52
C MET A 112 3.10 -6.81 4.55
N MET A 113 4.43 -6.80 4.36
CA MET A 113 5.41 -7.41 5.26
C MET A 113 6.67 -6.52 5.38
N PRO A 114 6.58 -5.40 6.11
CA PRO A 114 7.71 -4.50 6.31
C PRO A 114 8.86 -5.21 7.01
N PHE A 115 10.08 -4.84 6.64
CA PHE A 115 11.30 -5.42 7.19
C PHE A 115 11.40 -5.24 8.72
N LEU A 116 11.00 -4.08 9.26
CA LEU A 116 10.84 -3.82 10.70
C LEU A 116 10.06 -4.94 11.44
N HIS A 117 9.02 -5.49 10.81
CA HIS A 117 8.22 -6.57 11.40
C HIS A 117 8.89 -7.94 11.24
N ALA A 118 9.58 -8.16 10.12
CA ALA A 118 10.28 -9.42 9.84
C ALA A 118 11.44 -9.67 10.82
N GLU A 119 12.17 -8.63 11.22
CA GLU A 119 13.25 -8.73 12.21
C GLU A 119 12.72 -9.15 13.60
N ARG A 120 11.53 -8.70 13.99
CA ARG A 120 10.93 -9.01 15.29
C ARG A 120 10.48 -10.47 15.42
N ILE A 121 10.07 -11.11 14.32
CA ILE A 121 9.68 -12.53 14.31
C ILE A 121 10.88 -13.45 14.58
N ARG A 122 12.12 -12.99 14.35
CA ARG A 122 13.34 -13.74 14.67
C ARG A 122 13.79 -13.64 16.14
N ALA A 123 13.25 -12.71 16.90
CA ALA A 123 13.66 -12.45 18.28
C ALA A 123 12.85 -13.27 19.32
N ILE A 124 12.00 -14.20 18.86
CA ILE A 124 11.22 -15.16 19.65
C ILE A 124 11.73 -16.55 19.29
#